data_AF-A0A1L3NB83-F1
#
_entry.id   AF-A0A1L3NB83-F1
#
_cell.length_a   1.000
_cell.length_b   1.000
_cell.length_c   1.000
_cell.angle_alpha   90.00
_cell.angle_beta   90.00
_cell.angle_gamma   90.00
#
_symmetry.space_group_name_H-M   'P 1'
#
loop_
_entity.id
_entity.type
_entity.pdbx_description
1 polymer ?
#
loop_
_entity_poly.entity_id
_entity_poly.type
_entity_poly.pdbx_seq_one_letter_code
_entity_poly.pdbx_strand_id
1 'polypeptide(L)'
;MQSITVEELLKIIPSLNNIQHYRIKSDGKVHVIKGIYHIQNVNNYHQRLKKWLDRFNGVASKYMDNYLTWFRFLDSNGFDNTDKNIKDMFITSCLYKVDETFNSLRLAKFSI
;
A
#
# COMPACT_ATOMS: atom_id res chain seq x y z
N MET A 1 6.32 28.20 0.63
CA MET A 1 6.73 26.78 0.79
C MET A 1 7.05 26.27 -0.61
N GLN A 2 8.32 25.96 -0.90
CA GLN A 2 8.69 25.44 -2.22
C GLN A 2 8.05 24.07 -2.43
N SER A 3 7.31 23.89 -3.52
CA SER A 3 6.67 22.62 -3.87
C SER A 3 7.71 21.65 -4.40
N ILE A 4 7.96 20.58 -3.65
CA ILE A 4 8.83 19.47 -4.07
C ILE A 4 8.15 18.67 -5.17
N THR A 5 8.90 18.34 -6.21
CA THR A 5 8.44 17.57 -7.37
C THR A 5 8.40 16.08 -7.06
N VAL A 6 7.54 15.33 -7.76
CA VAL A 6 7.44 13.85 -7.62
C VAL A 6 8.79 13.16 -7.86
N GLU A 7 9.61 13.70 -8.76
CA GLU A 7 10.97 13.20 -9.06
C GLU A 7 11.91 13.31 -7.84
N GLU A 8 11.79 14.38 -7.05
CA GLU A 8 12.58 14.60 -5.84
C GLU A 8 12.11 13.69 -4.71
N LEU A 9 10.79 13.52 -4.52
CA LEU A 9 10.23 12.58 -3.53
C LEU A 9 10.68 11.13 -3.78
N LEU A 10 10.73 10.71 -5.06
CA LEU A 10 11.14 9.36 -5.44
C LEU A 10 12.62 9.06 -5.15
N LYS A 11 13.46 10.08 -4.96
CA LYS A 11 14.86 9.92 -4.54
C LYS A 11 15.00 9.88 -3.02
N ILE A 12 14.16 10.60 -2.29
CA ILE A 12 14.27 10.82 -0.84
C ILE A 12 13.65 9.67 -0.03
N ILE A 13 12.43 9.22 -0.39
CA ILE A 13 11.68 8.22 0.37
C ILE A 13 12.45 6.88 0.57
N PRO A 14 13.13 6.32 -0.44
CA PRO A 14 13.86 5.05 -0.28
C PRO A 14 15.04 5.18 0.70
N SER A 15 15.73 6.33 0.69
CA SER A 15 16.86 6.58 1.59
C SER A 15 16.47 6.77 3.06
N LEU A 16 15.26 7.29 3.32
CA LEU A 16 14.77 7.48 4.68
C LEU A 16 14.41 6.16 5.38
N ASN A 17 13.92 5.18 4.61
CA ASN A 17 13.44 3.91 5.16
C ASN A 17 14.42 2.73 4.95
N ASN A 18 15.61 2.99 4.39
CA ASN A 18 16.59 1.96 4.00
C ASN A 18 15.97 0.86 3.09
N ILE A 19 15.11 1.27 2.14
CA ILE A 19 14.42 0.37 1.21
C ILE A 19 15.01 0.59 -0.18
N GLN A 20 15.35 -0.50 -0.89
CA GLN A 20 15.72 -0.41 -2.30
C GLN A 20 14.50 -0.14 -3.16
N HIS A 21 14.55 0.92 -3.96
CA HIS A 21 13.47 1.30 -4.88
C HIS A 21 13.87 1.06 -6.34
N TYR A 22 13.00 0.37 -7.09
CA TYR A 22 13.18 0.07 -8.50
C TYR A 22 12.15 0.84 -9.33
N ARG A 23 12.60 1.80 -10.14
CA ARG A 23 11.74 2.56 -11.04
C ARG A 23 11.55 1.80 -12.35
N ILE A 24 10.31 1.42 -12.67
CA ILE A 24 9.95 0.88 -13.99
C ILE A 24 9.12 1.93 -14.71
N LYS A 25 9.59 2.37 -15.88
CA LYS A 25 8.87 3.31 -16.72
C LYS A 25 7.91 2.57 -17.65
N SER A 26 6.70 3.10 -17.83
CA SER A 26 5.70 2.49 -18.73
C SER A 26 6.00 2.75 -20.20
N ASP A 27 6.67 3.85 -20.52
CA ASP A 27 7.09 4.28 -21.85
C ASP A 27 8.51 3.79 -22.21
N GLY A 28 9.20 3.14 -21.28
CA GLY A 28 10.54 2.60 -21.48
C GLY A 28 10.52 1.25 -22.19
N LYS A 29 11.65 0.87 -22.79
CA LYS A 29 11.83 -0.46 -23.40
C LYS A 29 11.91 -1.61 -22.37
N VAL A 30 12.10 -1.29 -21.09
CA VAL A 30 12.30 -2.26 -20.01
C VAL A 30 11.07 -2.27 -19.09
N HIS A 31 10.35 -3.39 -19.08
CA HIS A 31 9.16 -3.61 -18.27
C HIS A 31 9.35 -4.64 -17.15
N VAL A 32 10.53 -5.26 -17.10
CA VAL A 32 10.94 -6.27 -16.11
C VAL A 32 12.30 -5.91 -15.55
N ILE A 33 12.42 -5.81 -14.23
CA ILE A 33 13.69 -5.58 -13.52
C ILE A 33 14.02 -6.83 -12.71
N LYS A 34 15.30 -7.25 -12.72
CA LYS A 34 15.82 -8.43 -12.00
C LYS A 34 15.08 -9.75 -12.29
N GLY A 35 14.35 -9.84 -13.41
CA GLY A 35 13.56 -11.02 -13.79
C GLY A 35 12.31 -11.28 -12.94
N ILE A 36 12.13 -10.57 -11.83
CA ILE A 36 11.05 -10.82 -10.85
C ILE A 36 10.08 -9.63 -10.71
N TYR A 37 10.52 -8.41 -11.05
CA TYR A 37 9.71 -7.20 -10.90
C TYR A 37 9.11 -6.81 -12.25
N HIS A 38 7.85 -7.17 -12.48
CA HIS A 38 7.13 -6.84 -13.71
C HIS A 38 6.13 -5.71 -13.48
N ILE A 39 6.14 -4.68 -14.35
CA ILE A 39 5.17 -3.57 -14.27
C ILE A 39 3.71 -4.04 -14.29
N GLN A 40 3.40 -5.15 -14.97
CA GLN A 40 2.05 -5.68 -15.03
C GLN A 40 1.58 -6.28 -13.70
N ASN A 41 2.48 -6.85 -12.90
CA ASN A 41 2.13 -7.31 -11.56
C ASN A 41 1.74 -6.13 -10.66
N VAL A 42 2.48 -5.02 -10.78
CA VAL A 42 2.18 -3.78 -10.06
C VAL A 42 0.84 -3.18 -10.52
N ASN A 43 0.62 -3.10 -11.83
CA ASN A 43 -0.64 -2.60 -12.40
C ASN A 43 -1.84 -3.45 -11.97
N ASN A 44 -1.69 -4.78 -12.02
CA ASN A 44 -2.73 -5.71 -11.59
C ASN A 44 -3.04 -5.54 -10.10
N TYR A 45 -2.02 -5.41 -9.25
CA TYR A 45 -2.22 -5.15 -7.81
C TYR A 45 -2.96 -3.83 -7.58
N HIS A 46 -2.53 -2.74 -8.23
CA HIS A 46 -3.20 -1.44 -8.14
C HIS A 46 -4.65 -1.50 -8.61
N GLN A 47 -4.94 -2.23 -9.69
CA GLN A 47 -6.30 -2.38 -10.20
C GLN A 47 -7.20 -3.12 -9.20
N ARG A 48 -6.71 -4.21 -8.59
CA ARG A 48 -7.45 -4.95 -7.56
C ARG A 48 -7.72 -4.07 -6.34
N LEU A 49 -6.73 -3.31 -5.88
CA LEU A 49 -6.89 -2.37 -4.77
C LEU A 49 -7.93 -1.29 -5.08
N LYS A 50 -7.87 -0.66 -6.26
CA LYS A 50 -8.86 0.35 -6.67
C LYS A 50 -10.27 -0.21 -6.71
N LYS A 51 -10.48 -1.35 -7.39
CA LYS A 51 -11.78 -2.03 -7.45
C LYS A 51 -12.32 -2.38 -6.07
N TRP A 52 -11.44 -2.75 -5.15
CA TRP A 52 -11.81 -3.04 -3.77
C TRP A 52 -12.23 -1.78 -3.00
N LEU A 53 -11.50 -0.68 -3.18
CA LEU A 53 -11.78 0.62 -2.54
C LEU A 53 -13.07 1.29 -3.07
N ASP A 54 -13.42 1.09 -4.36
CA ASP A 54 -14.63 1.66 -4.97
C ASP A 54 -15.94 1.28 -4.27
N ARG A 55 -15.92 0.23 -3.43
CA ARG A 55 -17.08 -0.23 -2.66
C ARG A 55 -17.38 0.65 -1.44
N PHE A 56 -16.44 1.52 -1.05
CA PHE A 56 -16.61 2.45 0.05
C PHE A 56 -16.99 3.84 -0.49
N ASN A 57 -17.97 4.49 0.13
CA ASN A 57 -18.42 5.84 -0.23
C ASN A 57 -17.48 6.93 0.35
N GLY A 58 -16.18 6.75 0.18
CA GLY A 58 -15.13 7.60 0.76
C GLY A 58 -14.20 6.82 1.68
N VAL A 59 -12.91 6.82 1.34
CA VAL A 59 -11.85 6.18 2.13
C VAL A 59 -11.30 7.21 3.11
N ALA A 60 -11.56 7.02 4.40
CA ALA A 60 -11.02 7.90 5.41
C ALA A 60 -9.51 7.66 5.56
N SER A 61 -8.69 8.65 5.19
CA SER A 61 -7.22 8.58 5.29
C SER A 61 -6.74 8.27 6.71
N LYS A 62 -7.52 8.62 7.73
CA LYS A 62 -7.32 8.25 9.14
C LYS A 62 -7.12 6.74 9.36
N TYR A 63 -7.77 5.92 8.55
CA TYR A 63 -7.79 4.46 8.69
C TYR A 63 -7.14 3.75 7.50
N MET A 64 -6.32 4.47 6.71
CA MET A 64 -5.73 3.93 5.48
C MET A 64 -4.98 2.61 5.72
N ASP A 65 -4.22 2.52 6.81
CA ASP A 65 -3.47 1.29 7.15
C ASP A 65 -4.39 0.10 7.41
N ASN A 66 -5.57 0.35 8.02
CA ASN A 66 -6.57 -0.69 8.24
C ASN A 66 -7.17 -1.16 6.91
N TYR A 67 -7.48 -0.23 6.00
CA TYR A 67 -7.96 -0.57 4.66
C TYR A 67 -6.93 -1.40 3.89
N LEU A 68 -5.66 -0.99 3.91
CA LEU A 68 -4.59 -1.69 3.19
C LEU A 68 -4.32 -3.08 3.78
N THR A 69 -4.36 -3.21 5.10
CA THR A 69 -4.21 -4.51 5.79
C THR A 69 -5.36 -5.44 5.45
N TRP A 70 -6.59 -4.94 5.47
CA TRP A 70 -7.76 -5.72 5.09
C TRP A 70 -7.71 -6.15 3.62
N PHE A 71 -7.37 -5.22 2.72
CA PHE A 71 -7.18 -5.55 1.31
C PHE A 71 -6.11 -6.64 1.13
N ARG A 72 -4.96 -6.51 1.79
CA ARG A 72 -3.86 -7.47 1.69
C ARG A 72 -4.25 -8.86 2.16
N PHE A 73 -5.01 -8.95 3.25
CA PHE A 73 -5.55 -10.22 3.73
C PHE A 73 -6.47 -10.84 2.67
N LEU A 74 -7.41 -10.06 2.11
CA LEU A 74 -8.34 -10.56 1.10
C LEU A 74 -7.65 -10.97 -0.20
N ASP A 75 -6.72 -10.15 -0.70
CA ASP A 75 -5.96 -10.41 -1.93
C ASP A 75 -5.14 -11.70 -1.83
N SER A 76 -4.59 -11.98 -0.65
CA SER A 76 -3.81 -13.20 -0.39
C SER A 76 -4.67 -14.47 -0.27
N ASN A 77 -5.95 -14.31 0.07
CA ASN A 77 -6.91 -15.40 0.25
C ASN A 77 -7.93 -15.49 -0.91
N GLY A 78 -7.63 -14.89 -2.06
CA GLY A 78 -8.48 -14.97 -3.25
C GLY A 78 -9.83 -14.25 -3.15
N PHE A 79 -10.03 -13.39 -2.15
CA PHE A 79 -11.32 -12.80 -1.78
C PHE A 79 -12.38 -13.83 -1.36
N ASP A 80 -11.97 -15.04 -0.97
CA ASP A 80 -12.87 -16.11 -0.55
C ASP A 80 -13.47 -15.82 0.83
N ASN A 81 -14.80 -15.95 0.94
CA ASN A 81 -15.58 -15.66 2.16
C ASN A 81 -15.81 -16.89 3.04
N THR A 82 -14.83 -17.80 3.11
CA THR A 82 -14.94 -19.01 3.94
C THR A 82 -14.96 -18.66 5.43
N ASP A 83 -15.62 -19.49 6.24
CA ASP A 83 -15.62 -19.34 7.71
C ASP A 83 -14.21 -19.29 8.29
N LYS A 84 -13.28 -20.03 7.69
CA LYS A 84 -11.87 -20.00 8.05
C LYS A 84 -11.27 -18.63 7.80
N ASN A 85 -11.41 -18.09 6.59
CA ASN A 85 -10.84 -16.79 6.23
C ASN A 85 -11.44 -15.66 7.06
N ILE A 86 -12.73 -15.74 7.38
CA ILE A 86 -13.39 -14.76 8.27
C ILE A 86 -12.75 -14.83 9.66
N LYS A 87 -12.61 -16.03 10.24
CA LYS A 87 -11.95 -16.21 11.56
C LYS A 87 -10.50 -15.74 11.55
N ASP A 88 -9.73 -16.11 10.54
CA ASP A 88 -8.33 -15.72 10.38
C ASP A 88 -8.19 -14.20 10.23
N MET A 89 -9.11 -13.54 9.53
CA MET A 89 -9.16 -12.08 9.43
C MET A 89 -9.35 -11.43 10.79
N PHE A 90 -10.35 -11.89 11.56
CA PHE A 90 -10.64 -11.36 12.89
C PHE A 90 -9.43 -11.52 13.81
N ILE A 91 -8.85 -12.72 13.87
CA ILE A 91 -7.66 -13.00 14.67
C ILE A 91 -6.50 -12.08 14.27
N THR A 92 -6.21 -11.99 12.96
CA THR A 92 -5.11 -11.15 12.45
C THR A 92 -5.30 -9.68 12.79
N SER A 93 -6.53 -9.16 12.71
CA SER A 93 -6.83 -7.77 13.04
C SER A 93 -6.63 -7.46 14.53
N CYS A 94 -6.90 -8.42 15.42
CA CYS A 94 -6.73 -8.26 16.86
C CYS A 94 -5.27 -8.44 17.31
N LEU A 95 -4.49 -9.22 16.55
CA LEU A 95 -3.06 -9.42 16.83
C LEU A 95 -2.20 -8.25 16.35
N TYR A 96 -2.70 -7.44 15.41
CA TYR A 96 -1.99 -6.26 14.94
C TYR A 96 -2.05 -5.14 15.98
N LYS A 97 -0.93 -4.91 16.65
CA LYS A 97 -0.79 -3.82 17.61
C LYS A 97 -0.75 -2.49 16.87
N VAL A 98 -1.83 -1.72 16.97
CA VAL A 98 -1.87 -0.35 16.45
C VAL A 98 -1.13 0.55 17.44
N ASP A 99 0.19 0.67 17.27
CA ASP A 99 1.05 1.52 18.10
C ASP A 99 0.94 3.01 17.72
N GLU A 100 0.49 3.30 16.50
CA GLU A 100 0.29 4.67 16.02
C GLU A 100 -1.16 5.11 16.15
N THR A 101 -1.41 6.12 17.00
CA THR A 101 -2.74 6.74 17.08
C THR A 101 -2.96 7.69 15.90
N PHE A 102 -4.22 7.99 15.59
CA PHE A 102 -4.56 8.98 14.57
C PHE A 102 -3.90 10.35 14.80
N ASN A 103 -3.72 10.75 16.07
CA ASN A 103 -2.99 11.98 16.38
C ASN A 103 -1.51 11.86 16.01
N SER A 104 -0.90 10.69 16.22
CA SER A 104 0.46 10.37 15.77
C SER A 104 0.58 10.49 14.24
N LEU A 105 -0.28 9.82 13.48
CA LEU A 105 -0.26 9.84 12.00
C LEU A 105 -0.59 11.22 11.41
N ARG A 106 -1.52 11.97 12.02
CA ARG A 106 -1.93 13.30 11.54
C ARG A 106 -0.90 14.38 11.87
N LEU A 107 -0.22 14.26 13.02
CA LEU A 107 0.79 15.21 13.48
C LEU A 107 2.22 14.78 13.12
N ALA A 108 2.39 13.57 12.58
CA ALA A 108 3.61 13.18 11.91
C ALA A 108 3.87 14.23 10.84
N LYS A 109 4.77 15.17 11.16
CA LYS A 109 5.43 15.94 10.12
C LYS A 109 6.01 14.88 9.22
N PHE A 110 5.52 14.80 7.98
CA PHE A 110 6.33 14.27 6.90
C PHE A 110 7.61 15.09 6.98
N SER A 111 8.63 14.55 7.65
CA SER A 111 9.92 15.21 7.76
C SER A 111 10.50 15.08 6.38
N ILE A 112 10.26 16.13 5.61
CA ILE A 112 10.78 16.37 4.28
C ILE A 112 12.27 16.63 4.40
#